data_AF-A0A5S9IQA7-F1
#
_entry.id   AF-A0A5S9IQA7-F1
#
_cell.length_a   1.000
_cell.length_b   1.000
_cell.length_c   1.000
_cell.angle_alpha   90.00
_cell.angle_beta   90.00
_cell.angle_gamma   90.00
#
_symmetry.space_group_name_H-M   'P 1'
#
loop_
_entity.id
_entity.type
_entity.pdbx_description
1 polymer ?
#
loop_
_entity_poly.entity_id
_entity_poly.type
_entity_poly.pdbx_seq_one_letter_code
_entity_poly.pdbx_strand_id
1 'polypeptide(L)'
;MVNVLEDEKDILLDHEYDGIHELDNFLPPWWTMLFYITIVFAVIYFVGYEVMGVFKQPAEEYQAEIAQYPDYYEDETEEEEEGDDDIAAFLAKKQQQQGNKKEVVVALTDEKSIGKGRRLFRKNCALCHGKNAEGIEGQGQGPNLTDNYWIHGEGKIEDIIHTVKTGVIEKGMQPWGPTLGNTKILQVVSYIISLKGSNPPNARGPDGKEYK
;
A
#
# COMPACT_ATOMS: atom_id res chain seq x y z
N MET A 1 35.99 51.77 -11.93
CA MET A 1 35.21 52.75 -11.18
C MET A 1 33.78 52.25 -11.21
N VAL A 2 33.20 51.93 -10.06
CA VAL A 2 31.83 51.42 -9.96
C VAL A 2 30.89 52.53 -10.42
N ASN A 3 29.99 52.24 -11.36
CA ASN A 3 29.02 53.21 -11.86
C ASN A 3 27.87 53.31 -10.85
N VAL A 4 28.04 54.16 -9.83
CA VAL A 4 26.98 54.54 -8.89
C VAL A 4 26.15 55.64 -9.54
N LEU A 5 24.83 55.51 -9.53
CA LEU A 5 23.94 56.55 -10.07
C LEU A 5 24.08 57.82 -9.21
N GLU A 6 23.87 59.01 -9.79
CA GLU A 6 24.13 60.27 -9.07
C GLU A 6 23.25 60.45 -7.83
N ASP A 7 22.05 59.88 -7.84
CA ASP A 7 21.07 59.86 -6.77
C ASP A 7 21.36 58.82 -5.66
N GLU A 8 22.29 57.89 -5.90
CA GLU A 8 22.65 56.83 -4.95
C GLU A 8 23.91 57.16 -4.12
N LYS A 9 24.63 58.24 -4.44
CA LYS A 9 25.86 58.65 -3.74
C LYS A 9 25.62 59.03 -2.28
N ASP A 10 24.43 59.54 -1.96
CA ASP A 10 24.08 60.01 -0.61
C ASP A 10 23.72 58.86 0.34
N ILE A 11 23.46 57.66 -0.19
CA ILE A 11 23.12 56.44 0.58
C ILE A 11 24.22 55.37 0.47
N LEU A 12 25.37 55.71 -0.10
CA LEU A 12 26.50 54.80 -0.20
C LEU A 12 27.23 54.71 1.14
N LEU A 13 27.46 53.49 1.62
CA LEU A 13 28.26 53.26 2.82
C LEU A 13 29.75 53.54 2.56
N ASP A 14 30.48 53.91 3.61
CA ASP A 14 31.86 54.40 3.55
C ASP A 14 32.90 53.28 3.40
N HIS A 15 32.51 52.03 3.60
CA HIS A 15 33.39 50.87 3.50
C HIS A 15 33.26 50.16 2.15
N GLU A 16 34.42 49.84 1.58
CA GLU A 16 34.56 49.06 0.36
C GLU A 16 35.14 47.69 0.70
N TYR A 17 34.47 46.63 0.22
CA TYR A 17 34.91 45.26 0.39
C TYR A 17 35.16 44.63 -0.98
N ASP A 18 36.43 44.44 -1.35
CA ASP A 18 36.83 43.78 -2.61
C ASP A 18 36.15 44.38 -3.87
N GLY A 19 36.09 45.71 -3.94
CA GLY A 19 35.43 46.41 -5.05
C GLY A 19 33.90 46.53 -4.93
N ILE A 20 33.28 45.91 -3.93
CA ILE A 20 31.83 45.98 -3.67
C ILE A 20 31.57 47.09 -2.65
N HIS A 21 30.56 47.91 -2.94
CA HIS A 21 30.04 48.93 -2.05
C HIS A 21 28.58 48.61 -1.73
N GLU A 22 28.14 48.95 -0.53
CA GLU A 22 26.79 48.70 -0.04
C GLU A 22 25.98 50.00 0.05
N LEU A 23 24.68 49.91 -0.23
CA LEU A 23 23.73 51.02 -0.14
C LEU A 23 22.89 50.88 1.13
N ASP A 24 22.72 51.96 1.89
CA ASP A 24 21.84 52.05 3.05
C ASP A 24 20.38 52.28 2.61
N ASN A 25 19.81 51.29 1.94
CA ASN A 25 18.43 51.31 1.46
C ASN A 25 17.43 50.87 2.53
N PHE A 26 16.28 51.52 2.57
CA PHE A 26 15.13 50.99 3.31
C PHE A 26 14.65 49.66 2.72
N LEU A 27 14.25 48.74 3.59
CA LEU A 27 13.67 47.46 3.17
C LEU A 27 12.40 47.69 2.33
N PRO A 28 12.19 46.96 1.22
CA PRO A 28 11.00 47.11 0.40
C PRO A 28 9.71 46.94 1.23
N PRO A 29 8.72 47.84 1.12
CA PRO A 29 7.49 47.77 1.92
C PRO A 29 6.71 46.45 1.76
N TRP A 30 6.71 45.87 0.56
CA TRP A 30 6.07 44.57 0.32
C TRP A 30 6.78 43.42 1.05
N TRP A 31 8.12 43.50 1.17
CA TRP A 31 8.92 42.48 1.83
C TRP A 31 8.72 42.54 3.34
N THR A 32 8.74 43.74 3.93
CA THR A 32 8.48 43.93 5.36
C THR A 32 7.05 43.55 5.73
N MET A 33 6.08 43.89 4.88
CA MET A 33 4.69 43.44 5.05
C MET A 33 4.59 41.91 5.04
N LEU A 34 5.22 41.22 4.09
CA LEU A 34 5.23 39.76 4.03
C LEU A 34 5.86 39.17 5.29
N PHE A 35 6.98 39.74 5.76
CA PHE A 35 7.64 39.32 7.00
C PHE A 35 6.71 39.45 8.22
N TYR A 36 5.93 40.52 8.35
CA TYR A 36 4.98 40.63 9.47
C TYR A 36 3.77 39.70 9.32
N ILE A 37 3.31 39.43 8.08
CA ILE A 37 2.23 38.47 7.83
C ILE A 37 2.63 37.07 8.29
N THR A 38 3.86 36.62 8.04
CA THR A 38 4.31 35.29 8.47
C THR A 38 4.39 35.19 9.99
N ILE A 39 4.78 36.26 10.69
CA ILE A 39 4.75 36.31 12.16
C ILE A 39 3.32 36.17 12.69
N VAL A 40 2.37 36.95 12.14
CA VAL A 40 0.96 36.88 12.56
C VAL A 40 0.38 35.49 12.27
N PHE A 41 0.67 34.92 11.09
CA PHE A 41 0.25 33.57 10.74
C PHE A 41 0.80 32.53 11.72
N ALA A 42 2.09 32.60 12.08
CA ALA A 42 2.71 31.67 13.02
C ALA A 42 2.05 31.73 14.41
N VAL A 43 1.72 32.93 14.91
CA VAL A 43 1.01 33.10 16.17
C VAL A 43 -0.40 32.50 16.10
N ILE A 44 -1.15 32.78 15.04
CA ILE A 44 -2.51 32.22 14.85
C ILE A 44 -2.45 30.68 14.77
N TYR A 45 -1.49 30.15 14.01
CA TYR A 45 -1.29 28.71 13.85
C TYR A 45 -1.00 28.04 15.20
N PHE A 46 -0.03 28.56 15.95
CA PHE A 46 0.35 28.03 17.27
C PHE A 46 -0.85 28.06 18.23
N VAL A 47 -1.55 29.18 18.32
CA VAL A 47 -2.70 29.30 19.22
C VAL A 47 -3.83 28.35 18.79
N GLY A 48 -4.07 28.19 17.49
CA GLY A 48 -5.12 27.30 16.99
C GLY A 48 -4.86 25.81 17.24
N TYR A 49 -3.62 25.34 17.05
CA TYR A 49 -3.23 23.93 17.25
C TYR A 49 -2.96 23.59 18.73
N GLU A 50 -2.18 24.41 19.43
CA GLU A 50 -1.66 24.06 20.76
C GLU A 50 -2.50 24.62 21.92
N VAL A 51 -3.08 25.82 21.76
CA VAL A 51 -3.77 26.49 22.88
C VAL A 51 -5.27 26.24 22.85
N MET A 52 -5.91 26.41 21.69
CA MET A 52 -7.36 26.27 21.56
C MET A 52 -7.80 24.88 21.09
N GLY A 53 -6.92 24.08 20.50
CA GLY A 53 -7.25 22.74 19.97
C GLY A 53 -8.34 22.77 18.89
N VAL A 54 -8.43 23.86 18.13
CA VAL A 54 -9.45 24.04 17.08
C VAL A 54 -9.12 23.23 15.83
N PHE A 55 -7.82 23.01 15.59
CA PHE A 55 -7.34 22.22 14.46
C PHE A 55 -7.00 20.80 14.91
N LYS A 56 -7.34 19.82 14.08
CA LYS A 56 -7.01 18.42 14.34
C LYS A 56 -5.51 18.22 14.23
N GLN A 57 -4.95 17.48 15.17
CA GLN A 57 -3.55 17.08 15.08
C GLN A 57 -3.36 16.06 13.95
N PRO A 58 -2.17 15.97 13.33
CA PRO A 58 -1.93 15.03 12.21
C PRO A 58 -2.31 13.59 12.54
N ALA A 59 -2.08 13.15 13.78
CA ALA A 59 -2.48 11.82 14.24
C ALA A 59 -3.99 11.64 14.25
N GLU A 60 -4.75 12.66 14.66
CA GLU A 60 -6.22 12.62 14.68
C GLU A 60 -6.81 12.64 13.28
N GLU A 61 -6.20 13.39 12.36
CA GLU A 61 -6.57 13.36 10.94
C GLU A 61 -6.31 11.99 10.33
N TYR A 62 -5.15 11.39 10.61
CA TYR A 62 -4.83 10.04 10.16
C TYR A 62 -5.79 8.99 10.72
N GLN A 63 -6.10 9.05 12.02
CA GLN A 63 -7.07 8.15 12.63
C GLN A 63 -8.48 8.34 12.05
N ALA A 64 -8.86 9.58 11.73
CA ALA A 64 -10.13 9.85 11.04
C ALA A 64 -10.15 9.28 9.61
N GLU A 65 -9.03 9.33 8.90
CA GLU A 65 -8.88 8.73 7.57
C GLU A 65 -8.94 7.19 7.62
N ILE A 66 -8.26 6.57 8.60
CA ILE A 66 -8.36 5.12 8.86
C ILE A 66 -9.81 4.74 9.15
N ALA A 67 -10.49 5.48 10.05
CA ALA A 67 -11.88 5.22 10.40
C ALA A 67 -12.83 5.38 9.21
N GLN A 68 -12.48 6.25 8.25
CA GLN A 68 -13.23 6.44 7.02
C GLN A 68 -13.00 5.30 6.01
N TYR A 69 -11.80 4.72 5.96
CA TYR A 69 -11.42 3.65 5.03
C TYR A 69 -10.76 2.45 5.74
N PRO A 70 -11.47 1.78 6.66
CA PRO A 70 -10.88 0.73 7.49
C PRO A 70 -10.29 -0.40 6.63
N ASP A 71 -11.00 -0.84 5.60
CA ASP A 71 -10.57 -1.88 4.65
C ASP A 71 -9.24 -1.59 3.93
N TYR A 72 -8.82 -0.33 3.82
CA TYR A 72 -7.60 0.08 3.12
C TYR A 72 -6.37 0.11 4.05
N TYR A 73 -6.55 0.56 5.29
CA TYR A 73 -5.47 0.73 6.28
C TYR A 73 -5.36 -0.41 7.31
N GLU A 74 -6.29 -1.37 7.33
CA GLU A 74 -6.23 -2.59 8.15
C GLU A 74 -4.95 -3.42 7.91
N ASP A 75 -4.33 -3.29 6.73
CA ASP A 75 -3.11 -4.02 6.32
C ASP A 75 -1.85 -3.61 7.10
N GLU A 76 -1.69 -2.34 7.50
CA GLU A 76 -0.49 -1.87 8.22
C GLU A 76 -0.61 -2.06 9.74
N THR A 77 -1.83 -1.90 10.28
CA THR A 77 -2.07 -1.94 11.73
C THR A 77 -2.19 -3.37 12.28
N GLU A 78 -2.80 -4.30 11.53
CA GLU A 78 -2.83 -5.72 11.92
C GLU A 78 -1.52 -6.47 11.61
N GLU A 79 -0.72 -6.03 10.63
CA GLU A 79 0.59 -6.64 10.35
C GLU A 79 1.65 -6.32 11.42
N GLU A 80 1.54 -5.17 12.11
CA GLU A 80 2.42 -4.83 13.25
C GLU A 80 2.00 -5.50 14.57
N GLU A 81 0.70 -5.66 14.84
CA GLU A 81 0.23 -6.31 16.09
C GLU A 81 0.24 -7.84 16.02
N GLU A 82 0.03 -8.43 14.85
CA GLU A 82 0.07 -9.89 14.65
C GLU A 82 1.24 -10.25 13.77
N GLY A 83 2.43 -10.14 14.36
CA GLY A 83 3.64 -10.64 13.75
C GLY A 83 3.48 -12.09 13.25
N ASP A 84 4.43 -12.47 12.38
CA ASP A 84 4.56 -13.82 11.81
C ASP A 84 4.38 -14.98 12.81
N ASP A 85 4.49 -14.72 14.12
CA ASP A 85 4.31 -15.64 15.24
C ASP A 85 2.94 -16.31 15.32
N ASP A 86 1.82 -15.65 15.02
CA ASP A 86 0.50 -16.29 15.12
C ASP A 86 0.26 -17.33 14.03
N ILE A 87 0.70 -17.00 12.81
CA ILE A 87 0.54 -17.90 11.66
C ILE A 87 1.65 -18.95 11.65
N ALA A 88 2.87 -18.60 12.05
CA ALA A 88 3.93 -19.58 12.28
C ALA A 88 3.56 -20.54 13.43
N ALA A 89 2.91 -20.06 14.51
CA ALA A 89 2.42 -20.93 15.58
C ALA A 89 1.22 -21.78 15.13
N PHE A 90 0.32 -21.26 14.30
CA PHE A 90 -0.76 -22.04 13.69
C PHE A 90 -0.20 -23.13 12.77
N LEU A 91 0.75 -22.78 11.90
CA LEU A 91 1.44 -23.70 10.99
C LEU A 91 2.28 -24.73 11.76
N ALA A 92 3.00 -24.32 12.80
CA ALA A 92 3.78 -25.21 13.66
C ALA A 92 2.89 -26.17 14.46
N LYS A 93 1.73 -25.71 14.97
CA LYS A 93 0.73 -26.58 15.62
C LYS A 93 0.14 -27.57 14.63
N LYS A 94 -0.18 -27.15 13.40
CA LYS A 94 -0.67 -28.07 12.36
C LYS A 94 0.41 -29.05 11.90
N GLN A 95 1.65 -28.60 11.71
CA GLN A 95 2.79 -29.46 11.37
C GLN A 95 3.09 -30.49 12.46
N GLN A 96 3.01 -30.10 13.74
CA GLN A 96 3.15 -31.04 14.87
C GLN A 96 2.04 -32.10 14.90
N GLN A 97 0.83 -31.77 14.44
CA GLN A 97 -0.27 -32.73 14.33
C GLN A 97 -0.13 -33.69 13.12
N GLN A 98 0.75 -33.40 12.17
CA GLN A 98 0.91 -34.16 10.91
C GLN A 98 2.10 -35.13 10.89
N GLY A 99 2.49 -35.66 12.06
CA GLY A 99 3.62 -36.57 12.26
C GLY A 99 3.96 -37.46 11.05
N ASN A 100 5.09 -37.17 10.41
CA ASN A 100 5.73 -37.93 9.33
C ASN A 100 4.82 -38.48 8.21
N LYS A 101 3.78 -37.72 7.84
CA LYS A 101 3.08 -37.86 6.55
C LYS A 101 3.41 -36.65 5.70
N LYS A 102 3.73 -36.87 4.43
CA LYS A 102 3.95 -35.86 3.39
C LYS A 102 3.05 -34.65 3.65
N GLU A 103 3.67 -33.50 3.92
CA GLU A 103 3.03 -32.26 4.39
C GLU A 103 1.76 -31.98 3.57
N VAL A 104 0.59 -32.23 4.16
CA VAL A 104 -0.69 -31.96 3.49
C VAL A 104 -1.02 -30.52 3.84
N VAL A 105 -0.74 -29.61 2.91
CA VAL A 105 -1.12 -28.21 3.06
C VAL A 105 -2.64 -28.16 2.90
N VAL A 106 -3.33 -27.54 3.86
CA VAL A 106 -4.80 -27.47 3.86
C VAL A 106 -5.20 -26.01 3.94
N ALA A 107 -6.22 -25.64 3.18
CA ALA A 107 -6.77 -24.28 3.16
C ALA A 107 -7.13 -23.83 4.58
N LEU A 108 -6.82 -22.57 4.88
CA LEU A 108 -7.33 -21.86 6.05
C LEU A 108 -8.81 -21.60 5.82
N THR A 109 -9.62 -21.72 6.87
CA THR A 109 -11.09 -21.61 6.77
C THR A 109 -11.66 -20.67 7.82
N ASP A 110 -10.85 -20.21 8.78
CA ASP A 110 -11.25 -19.19 9.73
C ASP A 110 -11.44 -17.84 9.01
N GLU A 111 -12.48 -17.12 9.43
CA GLU A 111 -12.91 -15.85 8.83
C GLU A 111 -11.78 -14.82 8.78
N LYS A 112 -10.93 -14.80 9.82
CA LYS A 112 -9.77 -13.91 9.92
C LYS A 112 -8.75 -14.19 8.82
N SER A 113 -8.32 -15.45 8.66
CA SER A 113 -7.36 -15.82 7.61
C SER A 113 -7.92 -15.64 6.20
N ILE A 114 -9.22 -15.92 6.01
CA ILE A 114 -9.91 -15.66 4.74
C ILE A 114 -9.99 -14.15 4.47
N GLY A 115 -10.23 -13.32 5.49
CA GLY A 115 -10.21 -11.87 5.42
C GLY A 115 -8.86 -11.31 4.99
N LYS A 116 -7.77 -11.78 5.63
CA LYS A 116 -6.39 -11.45 5.23
C LYS A 116 -6.11 -11.87 3.78
N GLY A 117 -6.49 -13.09 3.40
CA GLY A 117 -6.37 -13.58 2.03
C GLY A 117 -7.13 -12.74 0.99
N ARG A 118 -8.35 -12.28 1.34
CA ARG A 118 -9.16 -11.38 0.50
C ARG A 118 -8.48 -10.04 0.27
N ARG A 119 -7.88 -9.45 1.31
CA ARG A 119 -7.15 -8.17 1.20
C ARG A 119 -5.91 -8.32 0.31
N LEU A 120 -5.11 -9.36 0.55
CA LEU A 120 -3.95 -9.70 -0.30
C LEU A 120 -4.35 -9.89 -1.76
N PHE A 121 -5.46 -10.58 -2.01
CA PHE A 121 -6.01 -10.77 -3.36
C PHE A 121 -6.39 -9.44 -4.01
N ARG A 122 -7.12 -8.57 -3.30
CA ARG A 122 -7.53 -7.24 -3.80
C ARG A 122 -6.33 -6.36 -4.17
N LYS A 123 -5.27 -6.38 -3.36
CA LYS A 123 -4.06 -5.58 -3.55
C LYS A 123 -3.21 -6.06 -4.72
N ASN A 124 -3.07 -7.39 -4.87
CA ASN A 124 -2.04 -7.97 -5.75
C ASN A 124 -2.59 -8.73 -6.96
N CYS A 125 -3.80 -9.28 -6.89
CA CYS A 125 -4.32 -10.25 -7.86
C CYS A 125 -5.52 -9.71 -8.66
N ALA A 126 -6.35 -8.87 -8.04
CA ALA A 126 -7.61 -8.40 -8.62
C ALA A 126 -7.46 -7.59 -9.91
N LEU A 127 -6.29 -6.98 -10.15
CA LEU A 127 -6.03 -6.24 -11.39
C LEU A 127 -6.10 -7.15 -12.63
N CYS A 128 -5.65 -8.40 -12.52
CA CYS A 128 -5.64 -9.35 -13.62
C CYS A 128 -6.80 -10.35 -13.53
N HIS A 129 -7.25 -10.71 -12.33
CA HIS A 129 -8.29 -11.72 -12.11
C HIS A 129 -9.67 -11.14 -11.81
N GLY A 130 -9.84 -9.82 -11.76
CA GLY A 130 -11.10 -9.19 -11.39
C GLY A 130 -11.28 -9.08 -9.88
N LYS A 131 -12.17 -8.18 -9.43
CA LYS A 131 -12.38 -7.87 -8.00
C LYS A 131 -13.00 -9.04 -7.24
N ASN A 132 -13.80 -9.85 -7.91
CA ASN A 132 -14.46 -11.04 -7.41
C ASN A 132 -13.78 -12.34 -7.91
N ALA A 133 -12.56 -12.24 -8.44
CA ALA A 133 -11.83 -13.32 -9.08
C ALA A 133 -12.54 -13.91 -10.32
N GLU A 134 -13.40 -13.13 -10.95
CA GLU A 134 -14.24 -13.51 -12.09
C GLU A 134 -13.46 -13.77 -13.40
N GLY A 135 -12.19 -13.39 -13.46
CA GLY A 135 -11.36 -13.39 -14.66
C GLY A 135 -11.60 -12.17 -15.57
N ILE A 136 -10.62 -11.86 -16.42
CA ILE A 136 -10.73 -10.75 -17.39
C ILE A 136 -10.32 -11.25 -18.79
N GLU A 137 -10.95 -10.74 -19.85
CA GLU A 137 -10.69 -11.13 -21.24
C GLU A 137 -9.59 -10.32 -21.94
N GLY A 138 -8.44 -10.95 -22.21
CA GLY A 138 -7.39 -10.35 -23.03
C GLY A 138 -6.01 -10.94 -22.77
N GLN A 139 -5.00 -10.42 -23.47
CA GLN A 139 -3.61 -10.79 -23.23
C GLN A 139 -3.11 -10.16 -21.93
N GLY A 140 -2.43 -10.95 -21.08
CA GLY A 140 -1.95 -10.52 -19.76
C GLY A 140 -3.03 -10.47 -18.68
N GLN A 141 -4.21 -11.04 -18.95
CA GLN A 141 -5.35 -11.06 -18.05
C GLN A 141 -5.63 -12.49 -17.58
N GLY A 142 -6.03 -12.62 -16.32
CA GLY A 142 -6.10 -13.89 -15.59
C GLY A 142 -7.41 -14.65 -15.82
N PRO A 143 -7.39 -15.99 -15.68
CA PRO A 143 -8.60 -16.81 -15.74
C PRO A 143 -9.55 -16.53 -14.58
N ASN A 144 -10.78 -17.02 -14.73
CA ASN A 144 -11.75 -17.15 -13.64
C ASN A 144 -11.19 -18.10 -12.57
N LEU A 145 -11.15 -17.66 -11.32
CA LEU A 145 -10.67 -18.48 -10.18
C LEU A 145 -11.82 -18.96 -9.29
N THR A 146 -13.06 -18.68 -9.67
CA THR A 146 -14.27 -19.06 -8.93
C THR A 146 -14.90 -20.36 -9.42
N ASP A 147 -14.45 -20.89 -10.57
CA ASP A 147 -15.01 -22.13 -11.15
C ASP A 147 -14.16 -23.37 -10.83
N ASN A 148 -14.43 -24.48 -11.52
CA ASN A 148 -13.74 -25.76 -11.32
C ASN A 148 -12.59 -25.99 -12.31
N TYR A 149 -12.21 -25.01 -13.13
CA TYR A 149 -11.32 -25.22 -14.27
C TYR A 149 -9.96 -24.55 -14.03
N TRP A 150 -8.89 -25.33 -14.25
CA TRP A 150 -7.52 -24.89 -13.98
C TRP A 150 -6.61 -25.12 -15.19
N ILE A 151 -5.82 -24.10 -15.52
CA ILE A 151 -4.82 -24.15 -16.60
C ILE A 151 -3.52 -24.79 -16.10
N HIS A 152 -3.18 -24.54 -14.83
CA HIS A 152 -1.93 -24.97 -14.21
C HIS A 152 -2.20 -25.90 -13.03
N GLY A 153 -1.85 -27.18 -13.19
CA GLY A 153 -2.14 -28.23 -12.21
C GLY A 153 -3.54 -28.81 -12.35
N GLU A 154 -3.98 -29.50 -11.31
CA GLU A 154 -5.32 -30.10 -11.24
C GLU A 154 -6.29 -29.23 -10.44
N GLY A 155 -5.84 -28.16 -9.77
CA GLY A 155 -6.68 -27.33 -8.89
C GLY A 155 -6.59 -27.74 -7.42
N LYS A 156 -5.60 -28.57 -7.07
CA LYS A 156 -5.24 -28.85 -5.67
C LYS A 156 -4.59 -27.61 -5.07
N ILE A 157 -4.72 -27.44 -3.75
CA ILE A 157 -4.14 -26.29 -3.05
C ILE A 157 -2.63 -26.19 -3.28
N GLU A 158 -1.91 -27.30 -3.36
CA GLU A 158 -0.47 -27.33 -3.62
C GLU A 158 -0.14 -26.79 -5.02
N ASP A 159 -0.98 -27.07 -6.01
CA ASP A 159 -0.81 -26.58 -7.38
C ASP A 159 -0.98 -25.05 -7.41
N ILE A 160 -2.03 -24.55 -6.75
CA ILE A 160 -2.32 -23.12 -6.69
C ILE A 160 -1.20 -22.39 -5.92
N ILE A 161 -0.75 -22.92 -4.78
CA ILE A 161 0.40 -22.40 -4.04
C ILE A 161 1.64 -22.34 -4.94
N HIS A 162 1.92 -23.43 -5.67
CA HIS A 162 3.06 -23.47 -6.58
C HIS A 162 2.96 -22.37 -7.63
N THR A 163 1.83 -22.26 -8.33
CA THR A 163 1.59 -21.23 -9.36
C THR A 163 1.71 -19.81 -8.79
N VAL A 164 1.15 -19.52 -7.62
CA VAL A 164 1.28 -18.20 -6.98
C VAL A 164 2.73 -17.93 -6.58
N LYS A 165 3.42 -18.92 -6.02
CA LYS A 165 4.78 -18.77 -5.51
C LYS A 165 5.81 -18.56 -6.62
N THR A 166 5.75 -19.35 -7.69
CA THR A 166 6.74 -19.33 -8.77
C THR A 166 6.31 -18.49 -9.97
N GLY A 167 5.03 -18.13 -10.06
CA GLY A 167 4.49 -17.40 -11.20
C GLY A 167 4.43 -18.23 -12.49
N VAL A 168 3.90 -17.60 -13.53
CA VAL A 168 3.87 -18.07 -14.92
C VAL A 168 4.18 -16.85 -15.81
N ILE A 169 5.47 -16.51 -15.90
CA ILE A 169 5.95 -15.28 -16.55
C ILE A 169 5.51 -15.21 -18.02
N GLU A 170 5.53 -16.34 -18.72
CA GLU A 170 5.08 -16.50 -20.11
C GLU A 170 3.63 -16.02 -20.34
N LYS A 171 2.81 -16.01 -19.27
CA LYS A 171 1.39 -15.65 -19.26
C LYS A 171 1.10 -14.36 -18.49
N GLY A 172 2.13 -13.67 -18.01
CA GLY A 172 2.02 -12.41 -17.28
C GLY A 172 1.84 -12.53 -15.76
N MET A 173 1.84 -13.75 -15.20
CA MET A 173 1.75 -13.94 -13.75
C MET A 173 3.15 -13.93 -13.12
N GLN A 174 3.47 -12.89 -12.35
CA GLN A 174 4.78 -12.77 -11.69
C GLN A 174 4.94 -13.76 -10.50
N PRO A 175 6.18 -14.12 -10.13
CA PRO A 175 6.44 -14.93 -8.93
C PRO A 175 6.20 -14.11 -7.65
N TRP A 176 5.25 -14.54 -6.83
CA TRP A 176 4.97 -13.85 -5.55
C TRP A 176 5.75 -14.38 -4.36
N GLY A 177 6.47 -15.50 -4.51
CA GLY A 177 7.28 -16.12 -3.46
C GLY A 177 8.22 -15.14 -2.74
N PRO A 178 9.07 -14.39 -3.46
CA PRO A 178 10.01 -13.44 -2.85
C PRO A 178 9.33 -12.27 -2.12
N THR A 179 8.16 -11.84 -2.57
CA THR A 179 7.49 -10.64 -2.06
C THR A 179 6.51 -10.94 -0.93
N LEU A 180 5.77 -12.05 -1.02
CA LEU A 180 4.71 -12.41 -0.07
C LEU A 180 5.16 -13.44 0.97
N GLY A 181 6.14 -14.27 0.66
CA GLY A 181 6.51 -15.39 1.54
C GLY A 181 5.43 -16.49 1.61
N ASN A 182 5.72 -17.59 2.30
CA ASN A 182 4.84 -18.77 2.31
C ASN A 182 3.50 -18.51 3.02
N THR A 183 3.55 -17.72 4.11
CA THR A 183 2.41 -17.41 4.96
C THR A 183 1.31 -16.65 4.21
N LYS A 184 1.67 -15.50 3.62
CA LYS A 184 0.72 -14.67 2.87
C LYS A 184 0.23 -15.40 1.60
N ILE A 185 1.08 -16.23 0.98
CA ILE A 185 0.66 -17.12 -0.12
C ILE A 185 -0.42 -18.10 0.32
N LEU A 186 -0.27 -18.75 1.47
CA LEU A 186 -1.30 -19.67 1.97
C LEU A 186 -2.62 -18.95 2.25
N GLN A 187 -2.58 -17.73 2.79
CA GLN A 187 -3.79 -16.93 3.04
C GLN A 187 -4.52 -16.57 1.75
N VAL A 188 -3.81 -16.02 0.75
CA VAL A 188 -4.44 -15.64 -0.54
C VAL A 188 -4.97 -16.86 -1.28
N VAL A 189 -4.26 -17.99 -1.25
CA VAL A 189 -4.74 -19.24 -1.85
C VAL A 189 -5.96 -19.79 -1.12
N SER A 190 -5.98 -19.71 0.21
CA SER A 190 -7.15 -20.11 1.01
C SER A 190 -8.38 -19.27 0.68
N TYR A 191 -8.20 -17.97 0.47
CA TYR A 191 -9.27 -17.09 -0.02
C TYR A 191 -9.73 -17.50 -1.43
N ILE A 192 -8.82 -17.74 -2.37
CA ILE A 192 -9.18 -18.21 -3.73
C ILE A 192 -10.02 -19.49 -3.66
N ILE A 193 -9.61 -20.46 -2.84
CA ILE A 193 -10.35 -21.72 -2.63
C ILE A 193 -11.75 -21.43 -2.06
N SER A 194 -11.88 -20.47 -1.15
CA SER A 194 -13.18 -20.08 -0.57
C SER A 194 -14.15 -19.47 -1.59
N LEU A 195 -13.67 -18.95 -2.71
CA LEU A 195 -14.49 -18.37 -3.78
C LEU A 195 -15.08 -19.42 -4.73
N LYS A 196 -14.68 -20.68 -4.63
CA LYS A 196 -15.14 -21.74 -5.51
C LYS A 196 -16.67 -21.88 -5.47
N GLY A 197 -17.32 -21.74 -6.62
CA GLY A 197 -18.78 -21.81 -6.78
C GLY A 197 -19.51 -20.50 -6.50
N SER A 198 -18.81 -19.38 -6.27
CA SER A 198 -19.43 -18.07 -6.01
C SER A 198 -20.13 -17.45 -7.23
N ASN A 199 -19.82 -17.90 -8.45
CA ASN A 199 -20.48 -17.54 -9.71
C ASN A 199 -20.79 -16.03 -9.86
N PRO A 200 -19.76 -15.17 -9.90
CA PRO A 200 -19.96 -13.73 -10.06
C PRO A 200 -20.70 -13.40 -11.38
N PRO A 201 -21.52 -12.32 -11.44
CA PRO A 201 -22.37 -12.04 -12.60
C PRO A 201 -21.62 -11.89 -13.94
N ASN A 202 -20.36 -11.48 -13.90
CA ASN A 202 -19.49 -11.30 -15.07
C ASN A 202 -18.37 -12.36 -15.12
N ALA A 203 -18.62 -13.55 -14.57
CA ALA A 203 -17.68 -14.66 -14.61
C ALA A 203 -17.28 -15.00 -16.05
N ARG A 204 -15.98 -14.94 -16.33
CA ARG A 204 -15.43 -15.48 -17.57
C ARG A 204 -15.68 -16.98 -17.63
N GLY A 205 -15.85 -17.50 -18.85
CA GLY A 205 -16.08 -18.92 -19.08
C GLY A 205 -14.91 -19.82 -18.63
N PRO A 206 -15.15 -21.13 -18.51
CA PRO A 206 -14.15 -22.13 -18.12
C PRO A 206 -12.86 -22.08 -18.94
N ASP A 207 -11.72 -22.03 -18.26
CA ASP A 207 -10.39 -22.11 -18.87
C ASP A 207 -9.56 -23.27 -18.29
N GLY A 208 -9.11 -24.19 -19.15
CA GLY A 208 -8.25 -25.31 -18.74
C GLY A 208 -9.03 -26.60 -18.49
N LYS A 209 -8.57 -27.40 -17.52
CA LYS A 209 -9.14 -28.72 -17.21
C LYS A 209 -9.98 -28.66 -15.95
N GLU A 210 -11.10 -29.36 -15.96
CA GLU A 210 -11.95 -29.51 -14.78
C GLU A 210 -11.22 -30.30 -13.68
N TYR A 211 -11.26 -29.76 -12.46
CA TYR A 211 -10.79 -30.43 -11.26
C TYR A 211 -11.63 -31.67 -10.97
N LYS A 212 -10.96 -32.81 -10.73
CA LYS A 212 -11.58 -34.10 -10.44
C LYS A 212 -11.35 -34.53 -9.00
#